data_AF-A0A0K1E2D7-F1
#
_entry.id   AF-A0A0K1E2D7-F1
#
_cell.length_a   1.000
_cell.length_b   1.000
_cell.length_c   1.000
_cell.angle_alpha   90.00
_cell.angle_beta   90.00
_cell.angle_gamma   90.00
#
_symmetry.space_group_name_H-M   'P 1'
#
loop_
_entity.id
_entity.type
_entity.pdbx_description
1 polymer ?
#
loop_
_entity_poly.entity_id
_entity_poly.type
_entity_poly.pdbx_seq_one_letter_code
_entity_poly.pdbx_strand_id
1 'polypeptide(L)' 'MAEKVARRLRDVVDLLESAVEEKDWGLVEEALDELRSIVGELEE' A
#
# COMPACT_ATOMS: atom_id res chain seq x y z
N MET A 1 12.92 11.68 0.96
CA MET A 1 12.72 10.22 0.76
C MET A 1 11.68 9.71 1.76
N ALA A 2 11.93 9.84 3.07
CA ALA A 2 10.99 9.47 4.13
C ALA A 2 9.56 10.05 3.96
N GLU A 3 9.41 11.33 3.63
CA GLU A 3 8.09 11.96 3.46
C GLU A 3 7.30 11.40 2.26
N LYS A 4 7.99 11.10 1.15
CA LYS A 4 7.38 10.50 -0.05
C LYS A 4 6.92 9.06 0.25
N VAL A 5 7.74 8.30 0.96
CA VAL A 5 7.41 6.94 1.39
C VAL A 5 6.26 6.93 2.39
N ALA A 6 6.27 7.84 3.37
CA ALA A 6 5.19 7.97 4.35
C ALA A 6 3.84 8.30 3.70
N ARG A 7 3.85 9.13 2.65
CA ARG A 7 2.65 9.45 1.89
C ARG A 7 2.12 8.24 1.12
N ARG A 8 2.98 7.52 0.39
CA ARG A 8 2.60 6.29 -0.32
C ARG A 8 2.08 5.21 0.62
N LEU A 9 2.70 5.04 1.80
CA LEU A 9 2.20 4.11 2.83
C LEU A 9 0.78 4.46 3.26
N ARG A 10 0.48 5.75 3.44
CA ARG A 10 -0.87 6.18 3.79
C ARG A 10 -1.86 5.89 2.66
N ASP A 11 -1.49 6.21 1.42
CA ASP A 11 -2.33 5.96 0.24
C ASP A 11 -2.64 4.44 0.09
N VAL A 12 -1.66 3.57 0.36
CA VAL A 12 -1.84 2.10 0.35
C VAL A 12 -2.75 1.62 1.47
N VAL A 13 -2.63 2.19 2.68
CA VAL A 13 -3.50 1.85 3.80
C VAL A 13 -4.96 2.25 3.50
N ASP A 14 -5.17 3.45 2.98
CA ASP A 14 -6.51 3.93 2.61
C ASP A 14 -7.13 3.05 1.51
N LEU A 15 -6.32 2.59 0.55
CA LEU A 15 -6.73 1.65 -0.49
C LEU A 15 -7.08 0.26 0.10
N LEU A 16 -6.28 -0.26 1.02
CA LEU A 16 -6.54 -1.54 1.69
C LEU A 16 -7.84 -1.51 2.51
N GLU A 17 -8.08 -0.43 3.26
CA GLU A 17 -9.31 -0.27 4.04
C GLU A 17 -10.54 -0.32 3.12
N SER A 18 -10.51 0.47 2.04
CA SER A 18 -11.60 0.53 1.05
C SER A 18 -11.81 -0.82 0.36
N ALA A 19 -10.73 -1.47 -0.09
CA ALA A 19 -10.80 -2.75 -0.80
C ALA A 19 -11.34 -3.89 0.10
N VAL A 20 -10.96 -3.90 1.39
CA VAL A 20 -11.50 -4.86 2.36
C VAL A 20 -12.98 -4.60 2.66
N GLU A 21 -13.37 -3.34 2.81
CA GLU A 21 -14.78 -2.95 3.04
C GLU A 21 -15.67 -3.39 1.86
N GLU A 22 -15.20 -3.19 0.63
CA GLU A 22 -15.89 -3.57 -0.60
C GLU A 22 -15.76 -5.06 -0.96
N LYS A 23 -14.90 -5.80 -0.24
CA LYS A 23 -14.52 -7.20 -0.52
C LYS A 23 -13.91 -7.40 -1.91
N ASP A 24 -13.23 -6.37 -2.42
CA ASP A 24 -12.47 -6.44 -3.65
C ASP A 24 -11.08 -7.03 -3.36
N TRP A 25 -10.99 -8.37 -3.43
CA TRP A 25 -9.74 -9.08 -3.18
C TRP A 25 -8.67 -8.80 -4.25
N GLY A 26 -9.05 -8.35 -5.45
CA GLY A 26 -8.09 -7.96 -6.48
C GLY A 26 -7.36 -6.69 -6.08
N LEU A 27 -8.10 -5.67 -5.64
CA LEU A 27 -7.51 -4.44 -5.10
C LEU A 27 -6.70 -4.68 -3.82
N VAL A 28 -7.11 -5.64 -2.98
CA VAL A 28 -6.31 -6.04 -1.81
C VAL A 28 -4.94 -6.59 -2.24
N GLU A 29 -4.89 -7.47 -3.25
CA GLU A 29 -3.62 -7.98 -3.76
C GLU A 29 -2.74 -6.87 -4.35
N GLU A 30 -3.30 -5.97 -5.15
CA GLU A 30 -2.58 -4.83 -5.72
C GLU A 30 -1.97 -3.92 -4.64
N ALA A 31 -2.75 -3.60 -3.61
CA ALA A 31 -2.28 -2.76 -2.50
C ALA A 31 -1.18 -3.44 -1.68
N LEU A 32 -1.24 -4.77 -1.50
CA LEU A 32 -0.19 -5.54 -0.82
C LEU A 32 1.11 -5.61 -1.64
N ASP A 33 1.02 -5.68 -2.97
CA ASP A 33 2.20 -5.65 -3.83
C ASP A 33 2.87 -4.26 -3.83
N GLU A 34 2.10 -3.18 -3.84
CA GLU A 34 2.64 -1.82 -3.67
C GLU A 34 3.31 -1.67 -2.29
N LEU A 35 2.69 -2.22 -1.22
CA LEU A 35 3.28 -2.22 0.12
C LEU A 35 4.65 -2.92 0.14
N ARG A 36 4.78 -4.07 -0.56
CA ARG A 36 6.06 -4.79 -0.69
C ARG A 36 7.10 -3.95 -1.43
N SER A 37 6.71 -3.25 -2.49
CA SER A 37 7.63 -2.35 -3.20
C SER A 37 8.14 -1.24 -2.29
N ILE A 38 7.25 -0.66 -1.47
CA ILE A 38 7.63 0.41 -0.53
C ILE A 38 8.61 -0.12 0.53
N VAL A 39 8.37 -1.32 1.06
CA VAL A 39 9.30 -1.95 2.02
C VAL A 39 10.65 -2.20 1.38
N GLY A 40 10.70 -2.70 0.14
CA GLY A 40 11.95 -2.87 -0.60
C GLY A 40 12.72 -1.56 -0.78
N GLU A 41 12.03 -0.45 -1.08
CA GLU A 41 12.65 0.89 -1.15
C GLU A 41 13.20 1.41 0.18
N LEU A 42 12.74 0.88 1.32
CA LEU A 42 13.23 1.26 2.65
C LEU A 42 14.43 0.43 3.12
N GLU A 43 14.62 -0.76 2.55
CA GLU A 43 15.74 -1.66 2.85
C GLU A 43 17.00 -1.35 2.03
N GLU A 44 16.88 -0.63 0.91
CA GLU A 44 17.98 -0.12 0.07
C GLU A 44 18.45 1.30 0.47
#